data_AF-A0A8J3X0B0-F1
#
_entry.id   AF-A0A8J3X0B0-F1
#
_cell.length_a   1.000
_cell.length_b   1.000
_cell.length_c   1.000
_cell.angle_alpha   90.00
_cell.angle_beta   90.00
_cell.angle_gamma   90.00
#
_symmetry.space_group_name_H-M   'P 1'
#
loop_
_entity.id
_entity.type
_entity.pdbx_description
1 polymer ?
#
loop_
_entity_poly.entity_id
_entity_poly.type
_entity_poly.pdbx_seq_one_letter_code
_entity_poly.pdbx_strand_id
1 'polypeptide(L)'
;MRARDDLAEMLCERVAGNLKRARAALEDIRERQRTVSEKLVGTYRTVLEHLDPDGPEAAGGVERAVAAVQQAGGFGAQLADIEAVAAFHGDNYEVLAHRFFAKDRSVMFDLVAKLELKATSQDDSVLVVLEHACAHEGLRRDFIPLPPPVDAAGDPESGIMFASGSWRRAITDRRRPGMVARRHFEAMVFAYLAEDLRTGDIAVAGAGEYADWSANLLPWSECEPLLEGFCAQVGLPDTAAGFVAQLRGAHLAAAARLDAGYADNTDLVIAEDGTPTVKRRRGQETLKAAENLAAAIERRMPERSLLGIVARTAHWLGWHHHFGPASGPDPKISDPLFRYALAIFTGGINLGPYEAAKHLSGISARELSMVRNRHTTITKLNAAIASAVNAFAELDVVKAWGDGTAVAADGTHVETYIDNLLAETSIRYGGVGGIAYHYVADTYVALFSRFIPCGVWEAVHPIEGLLANESDVQPSVVHADTQGQSFPVFALATLFGFDQRKPAELGNLDAAAALQLPQEPHLQGVPGGRPQRAHGGAAALPRRSGAALAGDSGDQQGRVLQRVLPVALLRQQRGDRRQRPRRAGKAHQDEHPAGEPGDLP
;
A
#
# COMPACT_ATOMS: atom_id res chain seq x y z
N MET A 1 -7.44 -12.15 26.11
CA MET A 1 -6.84 -12.12 24.76
C MET A 1 -6.89 -10.69 24.24
N ARG A 2 -7.99 -10.20 23.66
CA ARG A 2 -8.10 -8.86 23.06
C ARG A 2 -7.53 -7.69 23.88
N ALA A 3 -7.82 -7.62 25.18
CA ALA A 3 -7.29 -6.54 26.02
C ALA A 3 -5.75 -6.52 26.16
N ARG A 4 -5.05 -7.65 26.00
CA ARG A 4 -3.58 -7.69 26.00
C ARG A 4 -3.02 -7.26 24.64
N ASP A 5 -3.66 -7.70 23.57
CA ASP A 5 -3.35 -7.27 22.20
C ASP A 5 -3.48 -5.74 22.09
N ASP A 6 -4.61 -5.18 22.55
CA ASP A 6 -4.87 -3.74 22.53
C ASP A 6 -3.80 -2.94 23.33
N LEU A 7 -3.27 -3.50 24.42
CA LEU A 7 -2.22 -2.85 25.22
C LEU A 7 -0.84 -2.90 24.54
N ALA A 8 -0.51 -4.01 23.89
CA ALA A 8 0.73 -4.17 23.12
C ALA A 8 0.71 -3.28 21.87
N GLU A 9 -0.42 -3.23 21.17
CA GLU A 9 -0.65 -2.33 20.02
C GLU A 9 -0.53 -0.87 20.45
N MET A 10 -1.17 -0.48 21.56
CA MET A 10 -1.06 0.88 22.10
C MET A 10 0.39 1.25 22.45
N LEU A 11 1.18 0.31 22.98
CA LEU A 11 2.60 0.52 23.25
C LEU A 11 3.36 0.80 21.95
N CYS A 12 3.17 -0.05 20.94
CA CYS A 12 3.83 0.06 19.63
C CYS A 12 3.48 1.39 18.93
N GLU A 13 2.20 1.75 18.90
CA GLU A 13 1.72 2.99 18.28
C GLU A 13 2.24 4.25 18.98
N ARG A 14 2.27 4.26 20.32
CA ARG A 14 2.85 5.40 21.07
C ARG A 14 4.33 5.57 20.78
N VAL A 15 5.08 4.48 20.72
CA VAL A 15 6.50 4.49 20.35
C VAL A 15 6.68 5.00 18.93
N ALA A 16 5.92 4.47 17.97
CA ALA A 16 5.95 4.90 16.57
C ALA A 16 5.65 6.41 16.44
N GLY A 17 4.63 6.90 17.13
CA GLY A 17 4.30 8.33 17.20
C GLY A 17 5.42 9.19 17.80
N ASN A 18 6.09 8.71 18.85
CA ASN A 18 7.25 9.38 19.45
C ASN A 18 8.43 9.48 18.49
N LEU A 19 8.77 8.39 17.81
CA LEU A 19 9.86 8.35 16.82
C LEU A 19 9.52 9.21 15.59
N LYS A 20 8.26 9.20 15.13
CA LYS A 20 7.78 10.07 14.04
C LYS A 20 7.96 11.55 14.39
N ARG A 21 7.60 11.97 15.61
CA ARG A 21 7.83 13.34 16.10
C ARG A 21 9.31 13.69 16.20
N ALA A 22 10.15 12.75 16.62
CA ALA A 22 11.60 12.95 16.66
C ALA A 22 12.20 13.17 15.26
N ARG A 23 11.77 12.38 14.27
CA ARG A 23 12.17 12.53 12.86
C ARG A 23 11.70 13.86 12.28
N ALA A 24 10.45 14.26 12.54
CA ALA A 24 9.92 15.55 12.11
C ALA A 24 10.71 16.72 12.71
N ALA A 25 11.03 16.65 14.01
CA ALA A 25 11.83 17.69 14.67
C ALA A 25 13.26 17.77 14.12
N LEU A 26 13.86 16.64 13.71
CA LEU A 26 15.15 16.65 13.02
C LEU A 26 15.04 17.36 11.66
N GLU A 27 13.96 17.13 10.91
CA GLU A 27 13.74 17.78 9.63
C GLU A 27 13.52 19.29 9.79
N ASP A 28 12.78 19.73 10.81
CA ASP A 28 12.64 21.16 11.13
C ASP A 28 14.00 21.80 11.47
N ILE A 29 14.86 21.09 12.21
CA ILE A 29 16.22 21.55 12.53
C ILE A 29 17.04 21.68 11.25
N ARG A 30 16.96 20.71 10.33
CA ARG A 30 17.65 20.75 9.04
C ARG A 30 17.18 21.90 8.17
N GLU A 31 15.88 22.16 8.11
CA GLU A 31 15.33 23.26 7.33
C GLU A 31 15.82 24.62 7.85
N ARG A 32 15.85 24.79 9.18
CA ARG A 32 16.43 25.98 9.82
C ARG A 32 17.94 26.09 9.53
N GLN A 33 18.69 25.00 9.65
CA GLN A 33 20.12 24.98 9.34
C GLN A 33 20.41 25.26 7.88
N ARG A 34 19.59 24.76 6.96
CA ARG A 34 19.68 25.05 5.53
C ARG A 34 19.48 26.54 5.29
N THR A 35 18.47 27.13 5.93
CA THR A 35 18.21 28.58 5.85
C THR A 35 19.41 29.38 6.37
N VAL A 36 19.98 28.98 7.52
CA VAL A 36 21.19 29.62 8.09
C VAL A 36 22.40 29.43 7.17
N SER A 37 22.59 28.24 6.60
CA SER A 37 23.69 27.94 5.69
C SER A 37 23.57 28.72 4.38
N GLU A 38 22.38 28.81 3.79
CA GLU A 38 22.12 29.63 2.60
C GLU A 38 22.40 31.12 2.89
N LYS A 39 22.03 31.62 4.07
CA LYS A 39 22.36 32.98 4.52
C LYS A 39 23.88 33.17 4.66
N LEU A 40 24.58 32.24 5.32
CA LEU A 40 26.04 32.28 5.51
C LEU A 40 26.79 32.19 4.18
N VAL A 41 26.38 31.32 3.25
CA VAL A 41 26.94 31.22 1.89
C VAL A 41 26.70 32.51 1.11
N GLY A 42 25.53 33.13 1.26
CA GLY A 42 25.24 34.44 0.69
C GLY A 42 26.19 35.52 1.21
N THR A 43 26.37 35.62 2.53
CA THR A 43 27.34 36.58 3.12
C THR A 43 28.77 36.27 2.68
N TYR A 44 29.17 35.00 2.64
CA TYR A 44 30.50 34.60 2.21
C TYR A 44 30.77 34.95 0.75
N ARG A 45 29.78 34.75 -0.15
CA ARG A 45 29.87 35.20 -1.55
C ARG A 45 30.09 36.71 -1.61
N THR A 46 29.28 37.49 -0.90
CA THR A 46 29.45 38.96 -0.86
C THR A 46 30.83 39.34 -0.33
N VAL A 47 31.34 38.69 0.71
CA VAL A 47 32.69 38.94 1.23
C VAL A 47 33.77 38.62 0.17
N LEU A 48 33.64 37.51 -0.56
CA LEU A 48 34.58 37.16 -1.64
C LEU A 48 34.53 38.14 -2.81
N GLU A 49 33.34 38.60 -3.22
CA GLU A 49 33.17 39.59 -4.29
C GLU A 49 33.85 40.94 -3.94
N HIS A 50 33.84 41.33 -2.66
CA HIS A 50 34.50 42.56 -2.21
C HIS A 50 36.01 42.40 -1.96
N LEU A 51 36.51 41.17 -1.86
CA LEU A 51 37.93 40.86 -1.63
C LEU A 51 38.66 40.39 -2.90
N ASP A 52 37.96 40.27 -4.03
CA ASP A 52 38.53 39.86 -5.31
C ASP A 52 39.52 40.94 -5.83
N PRO A 53 40.83 40.64 -5.90
CA PRO A 53 41.84 41.60 -6.34
C PRO A 53 41.72 41.97 -7.82
N ASP A 54 41.04 41.16 -8.63
CA ASP A 54 40.80 41.40 -10.06
C ASP A 54 39.38 41.95 -10.33
N GLY A 55 38.58 42.16 -9.26
CA GLY A 55 37.23 42.66 -9.34
C GLY A 55 37.14 44.18 -9.55
N PRO A 56 35.99 44.71 -10.01
CA PRO A 56 35.79 46.14 -10.23
C PRO A 56 35.89 47.01 -8.96
N GLU A 57 36.03 46.39 -7.78
CA GLU A 57 35.93 46.98 -6.45
C GLU A 57 37.17 46.81 -5.58
N ALA A 58 38.36 46.57 -6.15
CA ALA A 58 39.59 46.22 -5.41
C ALA A 58 40.06 47.25 -4.34
N ALA A 59 39.72 48.54 -4.46
CA ALA A 59 40.11 49.57 -3.48
C ALA A 59 39.12 49.62 -2.29
N GLY A 60 39.58 49.35 -1.06
CA GLY A 60 38.72 49.36 0.14
C GLY A 60 37.90 48.09 0.37
N GLY A 61 38.30 46.97 -0.25
CA GLY A 61 37.61 45.68 -0.15
C GLY A 61 37.45 45.13 1.27
N VAL A 62 38.46 45.36 2.13
CA VAL A 62 38.43 44.91 3.53
C VAL A 62 37.35 45.63 4.35
N GLU A 63 37.20 46.95 4.18
CA GLU A 63 36.19 47.74 4.92
C GLU A 63 34.76 47.35 4.49
N ARG A 64 34.56 47.05 3.20
CA ARG A 64 33.26 46.60 2.68
C ARG A 64 32.93 45.16 3.05
N ALA A 65 33.92 44.27 3.07
CA ALA A 65 33.75 42.91 3.61
C ALA A 65 33.36 42.95 5.10
N VAL A 66 33.99 43.82 5.90
CA VAL A 66 33.62 44.05 7.30
C VAL A 66 32.20 44.61 7.41
N ALA A 67 31.82 45.56 6.55
CA ALA A 67 30.46 46.10 6.52
C ALA A 67 29.40 45.04 6.13
N ALA A 68 29.70 44.15 5.19
CA ALA A 68 28.81 43.05 4.79
C ALA A 68 28.55 42.07 5.94
N VAL A 69 29.57 41.72 6.72
CA VAL A 69 29.43 40.88 7.91
C VAL A 69 28.65 41.59 9.01
N GLN A 70 28.87 42.90 9.22
CA GLN A 70 28.11 43.70 10.18
C GLN A 70 26.63 43.80 9.81
N GLN A 71 26.31 44.04 8.53
CA GLN A 71 24.92 44.06 8.04
C GLN A 71 24.23 42.69 8.16
N ALA A 72 24.98 41.60 8.08
CA ALA A 72 24.45 40.25 8.21
C ALA A 72 24.20 39.78 9.66
N GLY A 73 24.54 40.60 10.66
CA GLY A 73 24.34 40.32 12.09
C GLY A 73 25.61 40.38 12.95
N GLY A 74 26.76 40.68 12.36
CA GLY A 74 28.05 40.81 13.05
C GLY A 74 28.82 39.49 13.21
N PHE A 75 30.13 39.60 13.46
CA PHE A 75 31.05 38.47 13.52
C PHE A 75 30.70 37.44 14.60
N GLY A 76 30.27 37.90 15.79
CA GLY A 76 29.91 37.00 16.89
C GLY A 76 28.67 36.15 16.60
N ALA A 77 27.65 36.75 15.96
CA ALA A 77 26.45 36.03 15.57
C ALA A 77 26.72 35.02 14.46
N GLN A 78 27.52 35.41 13.44
CA GLN A 78 27.88 34.49 12.37
C GLN A 78 28.75 33.33 12.84
N LEU A 79 29.67 33.57 13.78
CA LEU A 79 30.48 32.50 14.36
C LEU A 79 29.61 31.54 15.18
N ALA A 80 28.66 32.06 15.95
CA ALA A 80 27.70 31.23 16.69
C ALA A 80 26.78 30.42 15.74
N ASP A 81 26.35 31.00 14.62
CA ASP A 81 25.58 30.31 13.58
C ASP A 81 26.40 29.18 12.94
N ILE A 82 27.69 29.43 12.66
CA ILE A 82 28.63 28.42 12.13
C ILE A 82 28.84 27.29 13.15
N GLU A 83 29.05 27.62 14.42
CA GLU A 83 29.19 26.62 15.49
C GLU A 83 27.90 25.81 15.71
N ALA A 84 26.72 26.44 15.61
CA ALA A 84 25.43 25.78 15.72
C ALA A 84 25.14 24.84 14.54
N VAL A 85 25.52 25.23 13.32
CA VAL A 85 25.45 24.36 12.14
C VAL A 85 26.46 23.20 12.28
N ALA A 86 27.68 23.49 12.74
CA ALA A 86 28.74 22.51 12.96
C ALA A 86 28.40 21.46 14.03
N ALA A 87 27.71 21.85 15.10
CA ALA A 87 27.40 20.99 16.24
C ALA A 87 26.35 19.91 15.97
N PHE A 88 25.57 20.04 14.89
CA PHE A 88 24.41 19.19 14.61
C PHE A 88 24.44 18.55 13.22
N HIS A 89 25.61 18.42 12.59
CA HIS A 89 25.81 17.75 11.29
C HIS A 89 25.59 16.22 11.29
N GLY A 90 24.73 15.69 12.16
CA GLY A 90 24.42 14.27 12.26
C GLY A 90 22.99 13.94 11.88
N ASP A 91 22.80 12.89 11.08
CA ASP A 91 21.50 12.27 10.78
C ASP A 91 20.99 11.43 11.96
N ASN A 92 20.93 12.01 13.17
CA ASN A 92 20.70 11.27 14.41
C ASN A 92 19.46 11.78 15.15
N TYR A 93 18.28 11.32 14.74
CA TYR A 93 17.01 11.67 15.39
C TYR A 93 16.91 11.03 16.80
N GLU A 94 17.71 10.00 17.06
CA GLU A 94 17.73 9.21 18.30
C GLU A 94 18.13 10.09 19.51
N VAL A 95 18.92 11.14 19.28
CA VAL A 95 19.22 12.15 20.31
C VAL A 95 17.97 12.93 20.72
N LEU A 96 17.03 13.16 19.79
CA LEU A 96 15.80 13.91 20.04
C LEU A 96 14.68 13.04 20.61
N ALA A 97 14.74 11.72 20.39
CA ALA A 97 13.70 10.77 20.77
C ALA A 97 13.26 10.93 22.23
N HIS A 98 14.20 11.00 23.18
CA HIS A 98 13.92 11.08 24.61
C HIS A 98 12.96 12.23 25.01
N ARG A 99 12.94 13.34 24.26
CA ARG A 99 12.07 14.50 24.54
C ARG A 99 10.60 14.16 24.38
N PHE A 100 10.28 13.28 23.43
CA PHE A 100 8.92 12.87 23.12
C PHE A 100 8.45 11.74 24.04
N PHE A 101 9.37 10.88 24.47
CA PHE A 101 9.09 9.82 25.45
C PHE A 101 8.78 10.34 26.86
N ALA A 102 9.25 11.54 27.22
CA ALA A 102 9.06 12.09 28.57
C ALA A 102 7.58 12.16 29.02
N LYS A 103 6.66 12.41 28.08
CA LYS A 103 5.21 12.48 28.37
C LYS A 103 4.58 11.11 28.60
N ASP A 104 5.04 10.12 27.84
CA ASP A 104 4.48 8.76 27.87
C ASP A 104 5.23 7.85 28.85
N ARG A 105 6.35 8.29 29.42
CA ARG A 105 7.27 7.47 30.24
C ARG A 105 6.54 6.63 31.29
N SER A 106 5.74 7.23 32.16
CA SER A 106 5.05 6.49 33.22
C SER A 106 4.08 5.45 32.66
N VAL A 107 3.37 5.81 31.59
CA VAL A 107 2.43 4.90 30.91
C VAL A 107 3.19 3.73 30.28
N MET A 108 4.35 3.97 29.65
CA MET A 108 5.17 2.94 29.02
C MET A 108 5.68 1.91 30.04
N PHE A 109 6.18 2.36 31.19
CA PHE A 109 6.59 1.46 32.28
C PHE A 109 5.38 0.73 32.91
N ASP A 110 4.26 1.42 33.12
CA ASP A 110 3.02 0.80 33.62
C ASP A 110 2.48 -0.29 32.67
N LEU A 111 2.66 -0.13 31.35
CA LEU A 111 2.27 -1.11 30.35
C LEU A 111 3.15 -2.35 30.43
N VAL A 112 4.46 -2.17 30.39
CA VAL A 112 5.42 -3.29 30.49
C VAL A 112 5.23 -4.05 31.80
N ALA A 113 4.95 -3.37 32.92
CA ALA A 113 4.69 -4.02 34.20
C ALA A 113 3.42 -4.91 34.21
N LYS A 114 2.48 -4.69 33.28
CA LYS A 114 1.24 -5.46 33.14
C LYS A 114 1.30 -6.53 32.06
N LEU A 115 2.27 -6.46 31.16
CA LEU A 115 2.46 -7.40 30.06
C LEU A 115 3.51 -8.44 30.47
N GLU A 116 3.15 -9.72 30.35
CA GLU A 116 4.11 -10.81 30.54
C GLU A 116 4.85 -11.04 29.22
N LEU A 117 6.03 -10.42 29.07
CA LEU A 117 6.86 -10.47 27.86
C LEU A 117 7.78 -11.70 27.87
N LYS A 118 7.93 -12.35 26.70
CA LYS A 118 8.80 -13.53 26.49
C LYS A 118 9.52 -13.42 25.16
N ALA A 119 10.81 -13.75 25.13
CA ALA A 119 11.54 -13.87 23.88
C ALA A 119 11.06 -15.13 23.14
N THR A 120 10.87 -15.01 21.83
CA THR A 120 10.53 -16.14 20.94
C THR A 120 11.76 -16.70 20.23
N SER A 121 12.88 -15.95 20.28
CA SER A 121 14.17 -16.33 19.69
C SER A 121 15.22 -16.63 20.78
N GLN A 122 16.43 -17.02 20.35
CA GLN A 122 17.57 -17.18 21.27
C GLN A 122 18.14 -15.83 21.75
N ASP A 123 17.74 -14.72 21.12
CA ASP A 123 18.16 -13.37 21.49
C ASP A 123 17.15 -12.79 22.50
N ASP A 124 17.59 -12.65 23.76
CA ASP A 124 16.84 -12.00 24.84
C ASP A 124 17.41 -10.62 25.22
N SER A 125 18.32 -10.07 24.40
CA SER A 125 19.07 -8.85 24.70
C SER A 125 18.16 -7.68 25.06
N VAL A 126 17.04 -7.51 24.34
CA VAL A 126 16.06 -6.44 24.56
C VAL A 126 15.33 -6.61 25.89
N LEU A 127 15.01 -7.84 26.29
CA LEU A 127 14.40 -8.12 27.59
C LEU A 127 15.37 -7.85 28.73
N VAL A 128 16.65 -8.25 28.58
CA VAL A 128 17.70 -7.97 29.57
C VAL A 128 17.88 -6.47 29.79
N VAL A 129 17.94 -5.66 28.73
CA VAL A 129 18.04 -4.20 28.88
C VAL A 129 16.74 -3.55 29.38
N LEU A 130 15.58 -4.14 29.10
CA LEU A 130 14.30 -3.70 29.62
C LEU A 130 14.21 -3.91 31.14
N GLU A 131 14.63 -5.07 31.63
CA GLU A 131 14.76 -5.35 33.06
C GLU A 131 15.71 -4.35 33.72
N HIS A 132 16.85 -4.06 33.08
CA HIS A 132 17.78 -3.05 33.57
C HIS A 132 17.16 -1.64 33.62
N ALA A 133 16.37 -1.26 32.62
CA ALA A 133 15.64 0.00 32.60
C ALA A 133 14.61 0.09 33.74
N CYS A 134 13.83 -0.98 33.96
CA CYS A 134 12.86 -1.10 35.04
C CYS A 134 13.53 -1.02 36.43
N ALA A 135 14.66 -1.71 36.63
CA ALA A 135 15.41 -1.66 37.88
C ALA A 135 15.94 -0.25 38.23
N HIS A 136 16.16 0.59 37.21
CA HIS A 136 16.65 1.95 37.34
C HIS A 136 15.56 3.02 37.20
N GLU A 137 14.29 2.63 37.09
CA GLU A 137 13.17 3.53 36.78
C GLU A 137 13.01 4.64 37.83
N GLY A 138 13.09 4.28 39.12
CA GLY A 138 12.89 5.17 40.25
C GLY A 138 14.03 6.16 40.50
N LEU A 139 15.15 6.03 39.79
CA LEU A 139 16.34 6.86 40.02
C LEU A 139 16.20 8.22 39.35
N ARG A 140 16.59 9.28 40.05
CA ARG A 140 16.56 10.66 39.52
C ARG A 140 17.86 11.11 38.85
N ARG A 141 18.93 10.30 38.89
CA ARG A 141 20.21 10.60 38.24
C ARG A 141 20.07 10.57 36.72
N ASP A 142 20.85 11.41 36.03
CA ASP A 142 20.86 11.48 34.56
C ASP A 142 21.63 10.32 33.91
N PHE A 143 22.55 9.71 34.66
CA PHE A 143 23.38 8.60 34.17
C PHE A 143 23.19 7.37 35.04
N ILE A 144 23.07 6.21 34.41
CA ILE A 144 23.00 4.89 35.05
C ILE A 144 24.14 4.01 34.55
N PRO A 145 24.56 2.99 35.31
CA PRO A 145 25.50 1.99 34.82
C PRO A 145 25.00 1.37 33.52
N LEU A 146 25.93 1.03 32.65
CA LEU A 146 25.67 0.23 31.46
C LEU A 146 25.03 -1.12 31.87
N PRO A 147 24.08 -1.68 31.08
CA PRO A 147 23.51 -2.99 31.36
C PRO A 147 24.60 -4.07 31.36
N PRO A 148 24.38 -5.19 32.07
CA PRO A 148 25.35 -6.27 32.14
C PRO A 148 25.69 -6.81 30.73
N PRO A 149 26.94 -7.22 30.50
CA PRO A 149 27.35 -7.79 29.22
C PRO A 149 26.60 -9.10 28.94
N VAL A 150 26.22 -9.32 27.68
CA VAL A 150 25.58 -10.56 27.21
C VAL A 150 26.57 -11.73 27.21
N ASP A 151 27.86 -11.43 27.05
CA ASP A 151 28.93 -12.42 26.94
C ASP A 151 29.84 -12.39 28.18
N ALA A 152 30.21 -13.56 28.70
CA ALA A 152 31.21 -13.68 29.76
C ALA A 152 32.63 -13.20 29.35
N ALA A 153 32.83 -12.87 28.05
CA ALA A 153 34.11 -12.53 27.44
C ALA A 153 34.59 -11.07 27.66
N GLY A 154 33.82 -10.24 28.39
CA GLY A 154 34.37 -9.03 29.01
C GLY A 154 34.43 -7.76 28.15
N ASP A 155 33.67 -7.65 27.06
CA ASP A 155 33.39 -6.34 26.45
C ASP A 155 32.29 -5.63 27.28
N PRO A 156 32.61 -4.51 27.98
CA PRO A 156 31.63 -3.77 28.75
C PRO A 156 30.44 -3.30 27.90
N GLU A 157 30.62 -3.04 26.60
CA GLU A 157 29.56 -2.54 25.70
C GLU A 157 28.69 -3.63 25.08
N SER A 158 29.00 -4.91 25.29
CA SER A 158 28.23 -6.04 24.72
C SER A 158 26.73 -5.99 25.04
N GLY A 159 26.35 -5.48 26.23
CA GLY A 159 24.96 -5.30 26.66
C GLY A 159 24.11 -4.34 25.80
N ILE A 160 24.72 -3.57 24.90
CA ILE A 160 24.04 -2.65 23.97
C ILE A 160 24.44 -2.87 22.50
N MET A 161 25.11 -3.98 22.17
CA MET A 161 25.66 -4.19 20.84
C MET A 161 24.61 -4.44 19.75
N PHE A 162 23.43 -4.95 20.13
CA PHE A 162 22.28 -5.07 19.24
C PHE A 162 21.79 -3.68 18.75
N ALA A 163 22.06 -2.62 19.51
CA ALA A 163 21.62 -1.28 19.16
C ALA A 163 22.45 -0.66 18.02
N SER A 164 21.78 0.14 17.19
CA SER A 164 22.40 0.85 16.08
C SER A 164 23.54 1.75 16.55
N GLY A 165 24.53 2.00 15.69
CA GLY A 165 25.63 2.91 16.03
C GLY A 165 25.17 4.33 16.39
N SER A 166 24.03 4.77 15.85
CA SER A 166 23.41 6.07 16.19
C SER A 166 22.82 6.08 17.60
N TRP A 167 22.09 5.03 17.98
CA TRP A 167 21.60 4.85 19.36
C TRP A 167 22.74 4.74 20.36
N ARG A 168 23.76 3.92 20.08
CA ARG A 168 24.94 3.78 20.94
C ARG A 168 25.63 5.13 21.19
N ARG A 169 25.81 5.95 20.15
CA ARG A 169 26.34 7.32 20.27
C ARG A 169 25.42 8.27 21.04
N ALA A 170 24.11 8.07 20.99
CA ALA A 170 23.15 8.91 21.70
C ALA A 170 23.08 8.58 23.21
N ILE A 171 23.33 7.33 23.60
CA ILE A 171 23.25 6.89 24.99
C ILE A 171 24.60 6.94 25.74
N THR A 172 25.72 6.77 25.04
CA THR A 172 27.06 6.75 25.66
C THR A 172 27.72 8.13 25.63
N ASP A 173 28.48 8.46 26.68
CA ASP A 173 29.33 9.65 26.72
C ASP A 173 30.79 9.21 26.86
N ARG A 174 31.66 9.64 25.93
CA ARG A 174 33.10 9.36 25.96
C ARG A 174 33.77 9.85 27.26
N ARG A 175 33.20 10.83 27.93
CA ARG A 175 33.70 11.37 29.21
C ARG A 175 33.36 10.47 30.40
N ARG A 176 32.43 9.52 30.24
CA ARG A 176 31.93 8.64 31.30
C ARG A 176 31.81 7.20 30.79
N PRO A 177 32.94 6.50 30.58
CA PRO A 177 32.91 5.11 30.13
C PRO A 177 32.16 4.22 31.15
N GLY A 178 31.36 3.28 30.66
CA GLY A 178 30.55 2.37 31.48
C GLY A 178 29.26 2.98 32.05
N MET A 179 28.87 4.19 31.63
CA MET A 179 27.62 4.84 32.01
C MET A 179 26.81 5.21 30.77
N VAL A 180 25.48 5.10 30.87
CA VAL A 180 24.55 5.54 29.83
C VAL A 180 23.64 6.66 30.32
N ALA A 181 23.32 7.58 29.42
CA ALA A 181 22.35 8.63 29.65
C ALA A 181 20.96 8.01 29.75
N ARG A 182 20.41 7.98 30.97
CA ARG A 182 19.19 7.23 31.33
C ARG A 182 18.02 7.50 30.40
N ARG A 183 17.74 8.76 30.09
CA ARG A 183 16.56 9.15 29.28
C ARG A 183 16.68 8.68 27.83
N HIS A 184 17.89 8.70 27.28
CA HIS A 184 18.14 8.19 25.93
C HIS A 184 18.13 6.67 25.91
N PHE A 185 18.65 6.03 26.96
CA PHE A 185 18.61 4.59 27.14
C PHE A 185 17.16 4.07 27.25
N GLU A 186 16.32 4.68 28.09
CA GLU A 186 14.89 4.33 28.20
C GLU A 186 14.19 4.46 26.82
N ALA A 187 14.43 5.54 26.08
CA ALA A 187 13.86 5.74 24.74
C ALA A 187 14.34 4.68 23.73
N MET A 188 15.61 4.29 23.79
CA MET A 188 16.17 3.21 22.98
C MET A 188 15.50 1.88 23.29
N VAL A 189 15.40 1.51 24.57
CA VAL A 189 14.80 0.25 25.03
C VAL A 189 13.37 0.12 24.51
N PHE A 190 12.54 1.16 24.66
CA PHE A 190 11.17 1.12 24.15
C PHE A 190 11.08 1.14 22.63
N ALA A 191 12.04 1.75 21.93
CA ALA A 191 12.10 1.71 20.47
C ALA A 191 12.33 0.28 19.96
N TYR A 192 13.28 -0.43 20.55
CA TYR A 192 13.57 -1.84 20.20
C TYR A 192 12.48 -2.78 20.70
N LEU A 193 11.93 -2.60 21.90
CA LEU A 193 10.81 -3.40 22.38
C LEU A 193 9.59 -3.33 21.43
N ALA A 194 9.26 -2.14 20.93
CA ALA A 194 8.18 -1.98 19.95
C ALA A 194 8.53 -2.54 18.57
N GLU A 195 9.81 -2.67 18.23
CA GLU A 195 10.26 -3.36 17.02
C GLU A 195 10.10 -4.87 17.17
N ASP A 196 10.64 -5.44 18.24
CA ASP A 196 10.60 -6.88 18.54
C ASP A 196 9.17 -7.40 18.75
N LEU A 197 8.27 -6.60 19.34
CA LEU A 197 6.84 -6.93 19.43
C LEU A 197 6.17 -6.97 18.05
N ARG A 198 6.58 -6.11 17.12
CA ARG A 198 6.02 -6.07 15.76
C ARG A 198 6.59 -7.15 14.86
N THR A 199 7.86 -7.53 15.06
CA THR A 199 8.49 -8.62 14.31
C THR A 199 8.16 -10.00 14.89
N GLY A 200 7.68 -10.04 16.14
CA GLY A 200 7.34 -11.27 16.84
C GLY A 200 8.54 -11.93 17.53
N ASP A 201 9.66 -11.22 17.67
CA ASP A 201 10.85 -11.65 18.43
C ASP A 201 10.59 -11.59 19.95
N ILE A 202 9.66 -10.74 20.39
CA ILE A 202 9.08 -10.73 21.73
C ILE A 202 7.57 -10.95 21.63
N ALA A 203 7.07 -11.88 22.42
CA ALA A 203 5.66 -12.20 22.56
C ALA A 203 5.10 -11.80 23.92
N VAL A 204 3.79 -11.58 23.97
CA VAL A 204 3.01 -11.32 25.18
C VAL A 204 2.22 -12.58 25.54
N ALA A 205 2.44 -13.12 26.73
CA ALA A 205 1.75 -14.33 27.16
C ALA A 205 0.22 -14.14 27.25
N GLY A 206 -0.53 -15.02 26.57
CA GLY A 206 -1.99 -15.00 26.49
C GLY A 206 -2.58 -13.81 25.72
N ALA A 207 -1.77 -13.12 24.92
CA ALA A 207 -2.20 -12.35 23.77
C ALA A 207 -2.70 -13.28 22.65
N GLY A 208 -3.29 -12.72 21.60
CA GLY A 208 -3.67 -13.42 20.38
C GLY A 208 -2.73 -13.05 19.23
N GLU A 209 -2.70 -11.77 18.85
CA GLU A 209 -1.88 -11.27 17.74
C GLU A 209 -0.41 -11.14 18.13
N TYR A 210 -0.13 -10.69 19.36
CA TYR A 210 1.22 -10.60 19.91
C TYR A 210 1.63 -11.88 20.66
N ALA A 211 0.97 -13.01 20.40
CA ALA A 211 1.32 -14.28 21.02
C ALA A 211 2.62 -14.86 20.44
N ASP A 212 3.19 -15.85 21.13
CA ASP A 212 4.31 -16.61 20.59
C ASP A 212 3.83 -17.40 19.37
N TRP A 213 4.26 -16.95 18.18
CA TRP A 213 3.87 -17.56 16.92
C TRP A 213 4.47 -18.96 16.76
N SER A 214 5.62 -19.23 17.39
CA SER A 214 6.31 -20.53 17.32
C SER A 214 5.50 -21.64 17.99
N ALA A 215 4.64 -21.30 18.95
CA ALA A 215 3.72 -22.24 19.59
C ALA A 215 2.66 -22.81 18.63
N ASN A 216 2.46 -22.18 17.46
CA ASN A 216 1.59 -22.71 16.40
C ASN A 216 2.31 -23.65 15.43
N LEU A 217 3.63 -23.81 15.56
CA LEU A 217 4.42 -24.69 14.71
C LEU A 217 4.52 -26.09 15.33
N LEU A 218 4.68 -27.09 14.46
CA LEU A 218 5.03 -28.43 14.90
C LEU A 218 6.43 -28.43 15.52
N PRO A 219 6.63 -29.10 16.68
CA PRO A 219 7.96 -29.33 17.21
C PRO A 219 8.84 -30.03 16.18
N TRP A 220 10.14 -29.70 16.16
CA TRP A 220 11.08 -30.31 15.21
C TRP A 220 11.07 -31.85 15.24
N SER A 221 10.87 -32.45 16.41
CA SER A 221 10.74 -33.91 16.58
C SER A 221 9.56 -34.53 15.83
N GLU A 222 8.49 -33.76 15.59
CA GLU A 222 7.32 -34.19 14.81
C GLU A 222 7.42 -33.77 13.35
N CYS A 223 8.06 -32.63 13.08
CA CYS A 223 8.24 -32.11 11.73
C CYS A 223 9.24 -32.94 10.91
N GLU A 224 10.40 -33.29 11.49
CA GLU A 224 11.50 -33.95 10.79
C GLU A 224 11.09 -35.28 10.11
N PRO A 225 10.32 -36.18 10.74
CA PRO A 225 9.83 -37.40 10.09
C PRO A 225 8.82 -37.16 8.96
N LEU A 226 8.13 -36.01 8.94
CA LEU A 226 7.10 -35.68 7.95
C LEU A 226 7.67 -34.94 6.73
N LEU A 227 8.87 -34.36 6.86
CA LEU A 227 9.45 -33.45 5.87
C LEU A 227 9.64 -34.11 4.51
N GLU A 228 10.20 -35.32 4.45
CA GLU A 228 10.43 -36.04 3.19
C GLU A 228 9.11 -36.29 2.45
N GLY A 229 8.08 -36.76 3.18
CA GLY A 229 6.76 -37.02 2.61
C GLY A 229 6.06 -35.74 2.13
N PHE A 230 6.17 -34.65 2.89
CA PHE A 230 5.63 -33.35 2.50
C PHE A 230 6.33 -32.80 1.25
N CYS A 231 7.66 -32.78 1.23
CA CYS A 231 8.47 -32.33 0.10
C CYS A 231 8.13 -33.12 -1.17
N ALA A 232 7.97 -34.44 -1.07
CA ALA A 232 7.55 -35.28 -2.19
C ALA A 232 6.14 -34.94 -2.70
N GLN A 233 5.19 -34.61 -1.82
CA GLN A 233 3.82 -34.23 -2.20
C GLN A 233 3.74 -32.87 -2.88
N VAL A 234 4.52 -31.89 -2.40
CA VAL A 234 4.53 -30.51 -2.93
C VAL A 234 5.48 -30.37 -4.13
N GLY A 235 6.31 -31.39 -4.41
CA GLY A 235 7.30 -31.35 -5.49
C GLY A 235 8.50 -30.47 -5.19
N LEU A 236 8.80 -30.27 -3.90
CA LEU A 236 9.94 -29.52 -3.41
C LEU A 236 11.08 -30.46 -3.03
N PRO A 237 12.35 -30.06 -3.22
CA PRO A 237 13.48 -30.75 -2.65
C PRO A 237 13.41 -30.79 -1.12
N ASP A 238 13.83 -31.91 -0.54
CA ASP A 238 13.93 -32.15 0.90
C ASP A 238 15.09 -31.39 1.58
N THR A 239 15.98 -30.80 0.79
CA THR A 239 17.14 -30.06 1.28
C THR A 239 17.13 -28.61 0.80
N ALA A 240 17.61 -27.70 1.65
CA ALA A 240 17.75 -26.28 1.32
C ALA A 240 18.63 -26.05 0.07
N ALA A 241 19.72 -26.80 -0.08
CA ALA A 241 20.58 -26.72 -1.26
C ALA A 241 19.86 -27.16 -2.54
N GLY A 242 19.07 -28.25 -2.47
CA GLY A 242 18.25 -28.72 -3.57
C GLY A 242 17.19 -27.68 -3.99
N PHE A 243 16.49 -27.10 -3.01
CA PHE A 243 15.48 -26.07 -3.24
C PHE A 243 16.06 -24.85 -3.96
N VAL A 244 17.20 -24.34 -3.48
CA VAL A 244 17.91 -23.22 -4.12
C VAL A 244 18.36 -23.57 -5.54
N ALA A 245 18.87 -24.79 -5.75
CA ALA A 245 19.30 -25.24 -7.08
C ALA A 245 18.13 -25.33 -8.07
N GLN A 246 16.98 -25.86 -7.64
CA GLN A 246 15.76 -25.95 -8.45
C GLN A 246 15.28 -24.56 -8.87
N LEU A 247 15.16 -23.62 -7.93
CA LEU A 247 14.74 -22.24 -8.22
C LEU A 247 15.71 -21.53 -9.17
N ARG A 248 17.02 -21.63 -8.92
CA ARG A 248 18.04 -21.08 -9.81
C ARG A 248 17.92 -21.66 -11.22
N GLY A 249 17.73 -22.98 -11.34
CA GLY A 249 17.54 -23.65 -12.61
C GLY A 249 16.30 -23.14 -13.35
N ALA A 250 15.17 -23.01 -12.65
CA ALA A 250 13.92 -22.50 -13.21
C ALA A 250 14.06 -21.05 -13.72
N HIS A 251 14.67 -20.16 -12.92
CA HIS A 251 14.92 -18.77 -13.31
C HIS A 251 15.90 -18.63 -14.47
N LEU A 252 17.00 -19.40 -14.48
CA LEU A 252 17.95 -19.41 -15.58
C LEU A 252 17.31 -19.93 -16.88
N ALA A 253 16.48 -20.96 -16.78
CA ALA A 253 15.73 -21.48 -17.93
C ALA A 253 14.71 -20.45 -18.45
N ALA A 254 14.02 -19.73 -17.56
CA ALA A 254 13.11 -18.66 -17.95
C ALA A 254 13.85 -17.51 -18.65
N ALA A 255 14.99 -17.08 -18.10
CA ALA A 255 15.84 -16.07 -18.73
C ALA A 255 16.34 -16.52 -20.10
N ALA A 256 16.83 -17.76 -20.23
CA ALA A 256 17.27 -18.30 -21.51
C ALA A 256 16.14 -18.37 -22.55
N ARG A 257 14.91 -18.70 -22.15
CA ARG A 257 13.73 -18.66 -23.03
C ARG A 257 13.40 -17.24 -23.47
N LEU A 258 13.46 -16.27 -22.55
CA LEU A 258 13.24 -14.86 -22.86
C LEU A 258 14.29 -14.35 -23.86
N ASP A 259 15.57 -14.64 -23.62
CA ASP A 259 16.67 -14.22 -24.50
C ASP A 259 16.55 -14.84 -25.90
N ALA A 260 16.22 -16.14 -25.97
CA ALA A 260 16.03 -16.82 -27.25
C ALA A 260 14.83 -16.27 -28.03
N GLY A 261 13.73 -15.91 -27.35
CA GLY A 261 12.52 -15.35 -27.95
C GLY A 261 12.57 -13.83 -28.18
N TYR A 262 13.59 -13.13 -27.68
CA TYR A 262 13.66 -11.67 -27.72
C TYR A 262 13.70 -11.13 -29.15
N ALA A 263 14.41 -11.81 -30.06
CA ALA A 263 14.51 -11.39 -31.45
C ALA A 263 13.14 -11.30 -32.15
N ASP A 264 12.20 -12.18 -31.75
CA ASP A 264 10.84 -12.23 -32.29
C ASP A 264 9.83 -11.43 -31.44
N ASN A 265 10.25 -10.91 -30.28
CA ASN A 265 9.38 -10.18 -29.36
C ASN A 265 9.19 -8.72 -29.80
N THR A 266 8.08 -8.43 -30.46
CA THR A 266 7.75 -7.08 -30.90
C THR A 266 7.25 -6.15 -29.78
N ASP A 267 6.87 -6.73 -28.64
CA ASP A 267 6.24 -6.04 -27.52
C ASP A 267 7.26 -5.50 -26.51
N LEU A 268 8.42 -6.14 -26.35
CA LEU A 268 9.51 -5.70 -25.47
C LEU A 268 10.69 -5.20 -26.31
N VAL A 269 11.04 -3.93 -26.15
CA VAL A 269 12.20 -3.32 -26.83
C VAL A 269 13.14 -2.74 -25.78
N ILE A 270 14.36 -3.27 -25.74
CA ILE A 270 15.48 -2.70 -24.98
C ILE A 270 16.13 -1.65 -25.88
N ALA A 271 16.05 -0.38 -25.48
CA ALA A 271 16.66 0.73 -26.20
C ALA A 271 18.20 0.69 -26.10
N GLU A 272 18.91 1.47 -26.93
CA GLU A 272 20.38 1.52 -26.96
C GLU A 272 21.00 1.95 -25.62
N ASP A 273 20.25 2.67 -24.78
CA ASP A 273 20.65 3.05 -23.42
C ASP A 273 20.46 1.94 -22.38
N GLY A 274 19.98 0.76 -22.80
CA GLY A 274 19.70 -0.39 -21.93
C GLY A 274 18.33 -0.36 -21.26
N THR A 275 17.48 0.64 -21.54
CA THR A 275 16.16 0.75 -20.90
C THR A 275 15.15 -0.19 -21.57
N PRO A 276 14.54 -1.14 -20.85
CA PRO A 276 13.46 -1.96 -21.39
C PRO A 276 12.17 -1.15 -21.49
N THR A 277 11.57 -1.14 -22.67
CA THR A 277 10.28 -0.50 -22.96
C THR A 277 9.29 -1.53 -23.48
N VAL A 278 8.14 -1.63 -22.82
CA VAL A 278 7.05 -2.50 -23.26
C VAL A 278 6.07 -1.67 -24.08
N LYS A 279 5.91 -2.02 -25.36
CA LYS A 279 4.90 -1.41 -26.23
C LYS A 279 3.51 -1.83 -25.77
N ARG A 280 2.56 -0.90 -25.88
CA ARG A 280 1.16 -1.20 -25.62
C ARG A 280 0.68 -2.20 -26.67
N ARG A 281 0.30 -3.41 -26.26
CA ARG A 281 -0.38 -4.36 -27.14
C ARG A 281 -1.63 -3.70 -27.72
N ARG A 282 -1.72 -3.67 -29.05
CA ARG A 282 -2.97 -3.38 -29.74
C ARG A 282 -3.80 -4.66 -29.70
N GLY A 283 -5.00 -4.58 -29.13
CA GLY A 283 -5.96 -5.68 -29.25
C GLY A 283 -6.19 -5.99 -30.73
N GLN A 284 -6.44 -7.26 -31.05
CA GLN A 284 -6.84 -7.63 -32.41
C GLN A 284 -8.08 -6.84 -32.82
N GLU A 285 -8.15 -6.43 -34.09
CA GLU A 285 -9.35 -5.78 -34.59
C GLU A 285 -10.54 -6.73 -34.44
N THR A 286 -11.61 -6.25 -33.82
CA THR A 286 -12.83 -7.04 -33.61
C THR A 286 -13.36 -7.48 -34.97
N LEU A 287 -13.48 -8.79 -35.17
CA LEU A 287 -14.04 -9.33 -36.41
C LEU A 287 -15.49 -8.86 -36.56
N LYS A 288 -15.88 -8.47 -37.78
CA LYS A 288 -17.26 -8.05 -38.07
C LYS A 288 -18.32 -9.11 -37.71
N ALA A 289 -17.94 -10.40 -37.76
CA ALA A 289 -18.79 -11.48 -37.29
C ALA A 289 -19.06 -11.41 -35.78
N ALA A 290 -18.06 -11.05 -34.97
CA ALA A 290 -18.21 -10.86 -33.52
C ALA A 290 -19.08 -9.64 -33.20
N GLU A 291 -18.94 -8.54 -33.95
CA GLU A 291 -19.82 -7.37 -33.82
C GLU A 291 -21.29 -7.73 -34.12
N ASN A 292 -21.53 -8.48 -35.20
CA ASN A 292 -22.86 -8.96 -35.55
C ASN A 292 -23.46 -9.89 -34.48
N LEU A 293 -22.63 -10.77 -33.90
CA LEU A 293 -23.04 -11.65 -32.81
C LEU A 293 -23.38 -10.85 -31.54
N ALA A 294 -22.55 -9.88 -31.16
CA ALA A 294 -22.78 -9.01 -30.01
C ALA A 294 -24.12 -8.27 -30.15
N ALA A 295 -24.39 -7.66 -31.31
CA ALA A 295 -25.66 -7.00 -31.59
C ALA A 295 -26.86 -7.95 -31.53
N ALA A 296 -26.69 -9.20 -31.98
CA ALA A 296 -27.74 -10.21 -31.91
C ALA A 296 -28.03 -10.67 -30.47
N ILE A 297 -26.99 -10.78 -29.64
CA ILE A 297 -27.11 -11.07 -28.20
C ILE A 297 -27.80 -9.91 -27.50
N GLU A 298 -27.34 -8.67 -27.72
CA GLU A 298 -27.89 -7.46 -27.09
C GLU A 298 -29.38 -7.31 -27.39
N ARG A 299 -29.81 -7.53 -28.65
CA ARG A 299 -31.23 -7.48 -29.03
C ARG A 299 -32.09 -8.55 -28.34
N ARG A 300 -31.52 -9.67 -27.92
CA ARG A 300 -32.23 -10.76 -27.23
C ARG A 300 -32.11 -10.67 -25.71
N MET A 301 -31.17 -9.86 -25.21
CA MET A 301 -30.91 -9.71 -23.79
C MET A 301 -31.98 -8.82 -23.17
N PRO A 302 -32.73 -9.29 -22.15
CA PRO A 302 -33.73 -8.45 -21.50
C PRO A 302 -33.04 -7.35 -20.70
N GLU A 303 -33.60 -6.14 -20.73
CA GLU A 303 -33.19 -5.07 -19.82
C GLU A 303 -33.48 -5.48 -18.37
N ARG A 304 -32.48 -5.32 -17.49
CA ARG A 304 -32.59 -5.63 -16.06
C ARG A 304 -31.99 -4.48 -15.26
N SER A 305 -32.68 -4.08 -14.19
CA SER A 305 -32.09 -3.16 -13.21
C SER A 305 -31.00 -3.86 -12.40
N LEU A 306 -30.02 -3.10 -11.90
CA LEU A 306 -28.97 -3.64 -11.02
C LEU A 306 -29.56 -4.33 -9.78
N LEU A 307 -30.54 -3.70 -9.14
CA LEU A 307 -31.27 -4.32 -8.02
C LEU A 307 -31.97 -5.62 -8.45
N GLY A 308 -32.52 -5.68 -9.66
CA GLY A 308 -33.11 -6.90 -10.20
C GLY A 308 -32.08 -8.01 -10.42
N ILE A 309 -30.85 -7.68 -10.81
CA ILE A 309 -29.74 -8.64 -10.91
C ILE A 309 -29.35 -9.15 -9.52
N VAL A 310 -29.20 -8.26 -8.53
CA VAL A 310 -28.90 -8.63 -7.13
C VAL A 310 -30.00 -9.53 -6.56
N ALA A 311 -31.28 -9.16 -6.71
CA ALA A 311 -32.39 -9.97 -6.22
C ALA A 311 -32.49 -11.34 -6.92
N ARG A 312 -32.22 -11.39 -8.23
CA ARG A 312 -32.20 -12.66 -8.97
C ARG A 312 -31.06 -13.56 -8.52
N THR A 313 -29.85 -13.04 -8.40
CA THR A 313 -28.72 -13.86 -7.90
C THR A 313 -28.98 -14.32 -6.46
N ALA A 314 -29.60 -13.48 -5.62
CA ALA A 314 -30.00 -13.88 -4.26
C ALA A 314 -30.96 -15.07 -4.27
N HIS A 315 -31.93 -15.05 -5.19
CA HIS A 315 -32.94 -16.08 -5.34
C HIS A 315 -32.36 -17.39 -5.91
N TRP A 316 -31.58 -17.31 -7.00
CA TRP A 316 -31.05 -18.49 -7.68
C TRP A 316 -29.91 -19.15 -6.91
N LEU A 317 -29.04 -18.37 -6.29
CA LEU A 317 -27.83 -18.87 -5.63
C LEU A 317 -28.01 -19.06 -4.13
N GLY A 318 -29.09 -18.55 -3.55
CA GLY A 318 -29.35 -18.68 -2.11
C GLY A 318 -28.34 -17.96 -1.21
N TRP A 319 -27.47 -17.09 -1.75
CA TRP A 319 -26.40 -16.44 -0.96
C TRP A 319 -26.93 -15.61 0.22
N HIS A 320 -28.21 -15.22 0.18
CA HIS A 320 -28.85 -14.47 1.24
C HIS A 320 -29.03 -15.28 2.54
N HIS A 321 -28.92 -16.61 2.49
CA HIS A 321 -28.96 -17.49 3.66
C HIS A 321 -27.71 -17.39 4.55
N HIS A 322 -26.60 -16.87 4.03
CA HIS A 322 -25.38 -16.62 4.82
C HIS A 322 -25.59 -15.48 5.84
N PHE A 323 -26.59 -14.63 5.63
CA PHE A 323 -26.89 -13.50 6.51
C PHE A 323 -27.89 -13.86 7.60
N GLY A 324 -27.65 -13.32 8.79
CA GLY A 324 -28.49 -13.56 9.96
C GLY A 324 -27.88 -12.97 11.23
N PRO A 325 -28.65 -12.84 12.32
CA PRO A 325 -28.13 -12.31 13.57
C PRO A 325 -27.02 -13.21 14.15
N ALA A 326 -26.23 -12.66 15.08
CA ALA A 326 -25.24 -13.46 15.81
C ALA A 326 -25.89 -14.57 16.67
N SER A 327 -27.16 -14.42 17.04
CA SER A 327 -27.90 -15.34 17.91
C SER A 327 -28.36 -16.64 17.23
N GLY A 328 -28.10 -16.83 15.94
CA GLY A 328 -28.49 -18.05 15.21
C GLY A 328 -28.98 -17.79 13.78
N PRO A 329 -29.39 -18.85 13.07
CA PRO A 329 -29.73 -18.80 11.64
C PRO A 329 -31.09 -18.18 11.34
N ASP A 330 -31.97 -18.03 12.33
CA ASP A 330 -33.26 -17.37 12.17
C ASP A 330 -33.06 -15.86 11.94
N PRO A 331 -33.44 -15.32 10.76
CA PRO A 331 -33.27 -13.91 10.44
C PRO A 331 -34.07 -12.99 11.36
N LYS A 332 -35.14 -13.45 12.01
CA LYS A 332 -36.03 -12.61 12.85
C LYS A 332 -36.54 -11.34 12.14
N ILE A 333 -36.65 -11.40 10.81
CA ILE A 333 -37.15 -10.35 9.94
C ILE A 333 -38.11 -10.96 8.91
N SER A 334 -39.19 -10.26 8.57
CA SER A 334 -40.00 -10.61 7.39
C SER A 334 -39.21 -10.48 6.08
N ASP A 335 -39.62 -11.18 5.03
CA ASP A 335 -38.99 -11.12 3.70
C ASP A 335 -37.45 -10.94 3.70
N PRO A 336 -36.68 -11.93 4.23
CA PRO A 336 -35.23 -11.81 4.36
C PRO A 336 -34.52 -11.58 3.03
N LEU A 337 -34.99 -12.23 1.95
CA LEU A 337 -34.41 -12.09 0.61
C LEU A 337 -34.44 -10.64 0.15
N PHE A 338 -35.62 -9.99 0.20
CA PHE A 338 -35.74 -8.59 -0.20
C PHE A 338 -34.87 -7.67 0.65
N ARG A 339 -34.86 -7.85 1.97
CA ARG A 339 -34.09 -7.02 2.90
C ARG A 339 -32.59 -7.16 2.72
N TYR A 340 -32.09 -8.39 2.55
CA TYR A 340 -30.67 -8.63 2.30
C TYR A 340 -30.25 -8.16 0.91
N ALA A 341 -31.04 -8.44 -0.13
CA ALA A 341 -30.78 -7.94 -1.47
C ALA A 341 -30.69 -6.40 -1.50
N LEU A 342 -31.59 -5.72 -0.79
CA LEU A 342 -31.54 -4.27 -0.73
C LEU A 342 -30.37 -3.75 0.13
N ALA A 343 -30.06 -4.38 1.25
CA ALA A 343 -28.91 -4.00 2.08
C ALA A 343 -27.59 -4.12 1.31
N ILE A 344 -27.42 -5.20 0.54
CA ILE A 344 -26.24 -5.40 -0.32
C ILE A 344 -26.23 -4.39 -1.47
N PHE A 345 -27.35 -4.17 -2.14
CA PHE A 345 -27.44 -3.21 -3.23
C PHE A 345 -27.10 -1.78 -2.77
N THR A 346 -27.75 -1.31 -1.70
CA THR A 346 -27.54 0.03 -1.13
C THR A 346 -26.11 0.19 -0.61
N GLY A 347 -25.56 -0.83 0.06
CA GLY A 347 -24.16 -0.86 0.47
C GLY A 347 -23.18 -0.79 -0.70
N GLY A 348 -23.41 -1.57 -1.76
CA GLY A 348 -22.53 -1.63 -2.94
C GLY A 348 -22.50 -0.34 -3.78
N ILE A 349 -23.58 0.45 -3.76
CA ILE A 349 -23.62 1.78 -4.40
C ILE A 349 -23.25 2.92 -3.43
N ASN A 350 -22.77 2.59 -2.22
CA ASN A 350 -22.47 3.54 -1.15
C ASN A 350 -23.64 4.45 -0.75
N LEU A 351 -24.88 3.97 -0.92
CA LEU A 351 -26.08 4.67 -0.47
C LEU A 351 -26.37 4.30 0.99
N GLY A 352 -26.17 5.26 1.89
CA GLY A 352 -26.41 5.05 3.32
C GLY A 352 -27.88 4.68 3.64
N PRO A 353 -28.16 3.98 4.76
CA PRO A 353 -29.51 3.54 5.12
C PRO A 353 -30.56 4.66 5.14
N TYR A 354 -30.17 5.86 5.56
CA TYR A 354 -31.05 7.03 5.64
C TYR A 354 -31.41 7.58 4.26
N GLU A 355 -30.44 7.72 3.36
CA GLU A 355 -30.69 8.17 1.99
C GLU A 355 -31.47 7.10 1.20
N ALA A 356 -31.14 5.82 1.39
CA ALA A 356 -31.89 4.72 0.81
C ALA A 356 -33.39 4.77 1.18
N ALA A 357 -33.70 4.97 2.47
CA ALA A 357 -35.08 5.04 2.95
C ALA A 357 -35.86 6.28 2.45
N LYS A 358 -35.17 7.37 2.06
CA LYS A 358 -35.82 8.54 1.45
C LYS A 358 -36.25 8.27 0.00
N HIS A 359 -35.51 7.43 -0.72
CA HIS A 359 -35.69 7.19 -2.15
C HIS A 359 -36.37 5.86 -2.48
N LEU A 360 -36.52 4.97 -1.50
CA LEU A 360 -37.11 3.65 -1.66
C LEU A 360 -38.30 3.47 -0.72
N SER A 361 -39.45 3.08 -1.26
CA SER A 361 -40.65 2.80 -0.47
C SER A 361 -40.59 1.41 0.17
N GLY A 362 -41.27 1.26 1.31
CA GLY A 362 -41.45 -0.03 1.97
C GLY A 362 -40.33 -0.45 2.93
N ILE A 363 -39.31 0.38 3.16
CA ILE A 363 -38.20 0.09 4.08
C ILE A 363 -37.83 1.32 4.91
N SER A 364 -37.59 1.11 6.20
CA SER A 364 -37.07 2.15 7.09
C SER A 364 -35.54 2.14 7.15
N ALA A 365 -34.95 3.33 7.39
CA ALA A 365 -33.51 3.47 7.61
C ALA A 365 -33.02 2.62 8.79
N ARG A 366 -33.86 2.44 9.81
CA ARG A 366 -33.56 1.63 11.00
C ARG A 366 -33.45 0.15 10.65
N GLU A 367 -34.33 -0.36 9.80
CA GLU A 367 -34.27 -1.76 9.35
C GLU A 367 -33.01 -2.03 8.53
N LEU A 368 -32.68 -1.17 7.55
CA LEU A 368 -31.44 -1.32 6.75
C LEU A 368 -30.18 -1.21 7.60
N SER A 369 -30.13 -0.25 8.52
CA SER A 369 -29.02 -0.11 9.47
C SER A 369 -28.88 -1.33 10.37
N MET A 370 -30.01 -1.91 10.82
CA MET A 370 -30.01 -3.11 11.64
C MET A 370 -29.48 -4.33 10.88
N VAL A 371 -29.93 -4.56 9.65
CA VAL A 371 -29.44 -5.63 8.78
C VAL A 371 -27.93 -5.48 8.53
N ARG A 372 -27.49 -4.27 8.16
CA ARG A 372 -26.07 -4.00 7.88
C ARG A 372 -25.20 -4.21 9.11
N ASN A 373 -25.61 -3.72 10.28
CA ASN A 373 -24.75 -3.71 11.46
C ASN A 373 -24.85 -5.00 12.29
N ARG A 374 -25.94 -5.78 12.18
CA ARG A 374 -26.18 -6.97 13.03
C ARG A 374 -26.23 -8.28 12.28
N HIS A 375 -26.65 -8.26 11.01
CA HIS A 375 -26.80 -9.50 10.22
C HIS A 375 -25.67 -9.71 9.22
N THR A 376 -24.96 -8.63 8.90
CA THR A 376 -23.84 -8.63 7.95
C THR A 376 -22.53 -8.55 8.73
N THR A 377 -21.60 -9.43 8.39
CA THR A 377 -20.21 -9.42 8.88
C THR A 377 -19.30 -9.70 7.69
N ILE A 378 -18.01 -9.38 7.79
CA ILE A 378 -17.05 -9.63 6.69
C ILE A 378 -17.05 -11.11 6.31
N THR A 379 -17.00 -12.03 7.29
CA THR A 379 -17.06 -13.47 7.07
C THR A 379 -18.32 -13.89 6.29
N LYS A 380 -19.50 -13.39 6.68
CA LYS A 380 -20.76 -13.70 5.97
C LYS A 380 -20.81 -13.11 4.56
N LEU A 381 -20.20 -11.94 4.34
CA LEU A 381 -20.07 -11.35 3.01
C LEU A 381 -19.16 -12.19 2.12
N ASN A 382 -18.02 -12.65 2.65
CA ASN A 382 -17.09 -13.51 1.91
C ASN A 382 -17.76 -14.84 1.50
N ALA A 383 -18.51 -15.48 2.39
CA ALA A 383 -19.27 -16.69 2.06
C ALA A 383 -20.33 -16.44 0.95
N ALA A 384 -21.00 -15.29 0.98
CA ALA A 384 -21.95 -14.89 -0.06
C ALA A 384 -21.26 -14.59 -1.40
N ILE A 385 -20.07 -13.97 -1.38
CA ILE A 385 -19.23 -13.74 -2.56
C ILE A 385 -18.77 -15.09 -3.13
N ALA A 386 -18.27 -16.01 -2.32
CA ALA A 386 -17.85 -17.34 -2.76
C ALA A 386 -18.99 -18.09 -3.47
N SER A 387 -20.21 -18.03 -2.93
CA SER A 387 -21.38 -18.63 -3.59
C SER A 387 -21.66 -18.04 -4.98
N ALA A 388 -21.45 -16.72 -5.15
CA ALA A 388 -21.61 -16.06 -6.44
C ALA A 388 -20.47 -16.39 -7.42
N VAL A 389 -19.23 -16.45 -6.93
CA VAL A 389 -18.03 -16.79 -7.71
C VAL A 389 -18.10 -18.23 -8.20
N ASN A 390 -18.46 -19.18 -7.35
CA ASN A 390 -18.54 -20.60 -7.72
C ASN A 390 -19.58 -20.82 -8.82
N ALA A 391 -20.77 -20.23 -8.67
CA ALA A 391 -21.80 -20.30 -9.71
C ALA A 391 -21.41 -19.60 -11.02
N PHE A 392 -20.60 -18.52 -10.94
CA PHE A 392 -20.07 -17.85 -12.12
C PHE A 392 -19.03 -18.71 -12.86
N ALA A 393 -18.18 -19.43 -12.11
CA ALA A 393 -17.14 -20.30 -12.68
C ALA A 393 -17.72 -21.51 -13.46
N GLU A 394 -18.94 -21.94 -13.14
CA GLU A 394 -19.62 -23.02 -13.87
C GLU A 394 -20.04 -22.62 -15.31
N LEU A 395 -20.15 -21.32 -15.60
CA LEU A 395 -20.65 -20.83 -16.89
C LEU A 395 -19.64 -21.09 -18.03
N ASP A 396 -20.10 -21.73 -19.11
CA ASP A 396 -19.23 -22.06 -20.24
C ASP A 396 -18.64 -20.83 -20.95
N VAL A 397 -19.37 -19.71 -20.96
CA VAL A 397 -18.86 -18.45 -21.55
C VAL A 397 -17.64 -17.91 -20.79
N VAL A 398 -17.55 -18.21 -19.49
CA VAL A 398 -16.49 -17.70 -18.62
C VAL A 398 -15.17 -18.39 -18.92
N LYS A 399 -15.24 -19.68 -19.24
CA LYS A 399 -14.09 -20.52 -19.62
C LYS A 399 -13.42 -20.05 -20.93
N ALA A 400 -14.06 -19.16 -21.69
CA ALA A 400 -13.45 -18.54 -22.87
C ALA A 400 -12.45 -17.42 -22.53
N TRP A 401 -12.50 -16.85 -21.31
CA TRP A 401 -11.56 -15.83 -20.86
C TRP A 401 -10.34 -16.42 -20.14
N GLY A 402 -10.54 -17.47 -19.36
CA GLY A 402 -9.50 -18.11 -18.55
C GLY A 402 -10.01 -19.37 -17.86
N ASP A 403 -9.15 -20.02 -17.09
CA ASP A 403 -9.43 -21.26 -16.37
C ASP A 403 -9.46 -21.08 -14.83
N GLY A 404 -9.23 -19.86 -14.34
CA GLY A 404 -9.23 -19.55 -12.91
C GLY A 404 -7.86 -19.74 -12.26
N THR A 405 -6.82 -20.10 -13.02
CA THR A 405 -5.49 -20.39 -12.47
C THR A 405 -4.68 -19.15 -12.12
N ALA A 406 -5.01 -18.00 -12.72
CA ALA A 406 -4.31 -16.74 -12.52
C ALA A 406 -5.21 -15.65 -11.92
N VAL A 407 -4.63 -14.84 -11.03
CA VAL A 407 -5.29 -13.69 -10.42
C VAL A 407 -4.41 -12.44 -10.52
N ALA A 408 -5.04 -11.32 -10.88
CA ALA A 408 -4.43 -10.00 -10.79
C ALA A 408 -4.86 -9.31 -9.51
N ALA A 409 -3.90 -8.79 -8.76
CA ALA A 409 -4.11 -8.07 -7.52
C ALA A 409 -3.71 -6.60 -7.68
N ASP A 410 -4.64 -5.68 -7.39
CA ASP A 410 -4.40 -4.24 -7.50
C ASP A 410 -5.12 -3.45 -6.40
N GLY A 411 -4.44 -2.41 -5.90
CA GLY A 411 -4.90 -1.55 -4.83
C GLY A 411 -5.51 -0.23 -5.33
N THR A 412 -6.77 0.01 -4.99
CA THR A 412 -7.43 1.30 -5.26
C THR A 412 -7.61 2.10 -3.97
N HIS A 413 -7.09 3.33 -3.93
CA HIS A 413 -7.30 4.22 -2.79
C HIS A 413 -8.77 4.66 -2.69
N VAL A 414 -9.36 4.43 -1.51
CA VAL A 414 -10.70 4.87 -1.15
C VAL A 414 -10.58 5.95 -0.08
N GLU A 415 -10.98 7.16 -0.45
CA GLU A 415 -11.00 8.30 0.47
C GLU A 415 -12.00 8.10 1.60
N THR A 416 -11.62 8.52 2.79
CA THR A 416 -12.47 8.48 3.98
C THR A 416 -12.46 9.81 4.70
N TYR A 417 -13.48 10.09 5.50
CA TYR A 417 -13.61 11.35 6.21
C TYR A 417 -12.90 11.39 7.57
N ILE A 418 -12.48 10.23 8.11
CA ILE A 418 -12.00 10.10 9.49
C ILE A 418 -10.72 9.27 9.50
N ASP A 419 -9.67 9.85 10.06
CA ASP A 419 -8.42 9.17 10.40
C ASP A 419 -8.69 8.16 11.52
N ASN A 420 -8.43 6.88 11.27
CA ASN A 420 -8.63 5.78 12.21
C ASN A 420 -7.63 4.64 11.92
N LEU A 421 -7.62 3.60 12.76
CA LEU A 421 -6.67 2.47 12.67
C LEU A 421 -6.56 1.81 11.29
N LEU A 422 -7.58 1.92 10.42
CA LEU A 422 -7.55 1.36 9.06
C LEU A 422 -7.45 2.43 7.96
N ALA A 423 -7.76 3.69 8.27
CA ALA A 423 -7.80 4.76 7.30
C ALA A 423 -6.84 5.87 7.74
N GLU A 424 -5.69 5.93 7.09
CA GLU A 424 -4.59 6.81 7.47
C GLU A 424 -4.34 7.86 6.40
N THR A 425 -3.60 8.91 6.77
CA THR A 425 -3.10 9.88 5.79
C THR A 425 -2.05 9.22 4.89
N SER A 426 -2.40 9.00 3.63
CA SER A 426 -1.44 8.50 2.64
C SER A 426 -0.60 9.64 2.06
N ILE A 427 0.72 9.54 2.23
CA ILE A 427 1.68 10.43 1.56
C ILE A 427 1.62 10.25 0.03
N ARG A 428 1.34 9.02 -0.44
CA ARG A 428 1.28 8.68 -1.87
C ARG A 428 0.01 9.22 -2.55
N TYR A 429 -1.14 9.08 -1.88
CA TYR A 429 -2.43 9.46 -2.45
C TYR A 429 -2.89 10.87 -2.03
N GLY A 430 -2.21 11.51 -1.07
CA GLY A 430 -2.41 12.91 -0.70
C GLY A 430 -3.69 13.17 0.08
N GLY A 431 -4.25 12.16 0.74
CA GLY A 431 -5.50 12.24 1.49
C GLY A 431 -5.63 11.14 2.54
N VAL A 432 -6.68 11.23 3.36
CA VAL A 432 -7.01 10.23 4.38
C VAL A 432 -7.84 9.12 3.75
N GLY A 433 -7.44 7.88 3.92
CA GLY A 433 -8.14 6.75 3.31
C GLY A 433 -7.47 5.42 3.56
N GLY A 434 -8.02 4.39 2.94
CA GLY A 434 -7.43 3.05 2.90
C GLY A 434 -7.39 2.53 1.48
N ILE A 435 -6.75 1.39 1.28
CA ILE A 435 -6.63 0.74 -0.03
C ILE A 435 -7.63 -0.41 -0.08
N ALA A 436 -8.55 -0.34 -1.04
CA ALA A 436 -9.34 -1.49 -1.46
C ALA A 436 -8.49 -2.33 -2.41
N TYR A 437 -7.99 -3.45 -1.92
CA TYR A 437 -7.14 -4.38 -2.64
C TYR A 437 -8.02 -5.47 -3.27
N HIS A 438 -8.09 -5.47 -4.60
CA HIS A 438 -8.99 -6.31 -5.38
C HIS A 438 -8.23 -7.48 -6.01
N TYR A 439 -8.86 -8.66 -6.00
CA TYR A 439 -8.34 -9.88 -6.61
C TYR A 439 -9.26 -10.27 -7.77
N VAL A 440 -8.78 -10.09 -9.00
CA VAL A 440 -9.55 -10.37 -10.21
C VAL A 440 -8.94 -11.55 -10.94
N ALA A 441 -9.68 -12.64 -11.05
CA ALA A 441 -9.25 -13.82 -11.79
C ALA A 441 -9.19 -13.54 -13.30
N ASP A 442 -8.44 -14.36 -14.03
CA ASP A 442 -8.39 -14.39 -15.49
C ASP A 442 -9.75 -14.66 -16.16
N THR A 443 -10.67 -15.30 -15.44
CA THR A 443 -12.10 -15.44 -15.75
C THR A 443 -12.90 -14.14 -15.63
N TYR A 444 -12.25 -13.03 -15.28
CA TYR A 444 -12.81 -11.68 -15.14
C TYR A 444 -13.83 -11.53 -14.00
N VAL A 445 -13.73 -12.36 -12.98
CA VAL A 445 -14.50 -12.26 -11.73
C VAL A 445 -13.62 -11.75 -10.59
N ALA A 446 -14.17 -10.86 -9.76
CA ALA A 446 -13.53 -10.47 -8.52
C ALA A 446 -13.76 -11.57 -7.46
N LEU A 447 -12.70 -12.25 -7.04
CA LEU A 447 -12.77 -13.36 -6.07
C LEU A 447 -13.11 -12.84 -4.68
N PHE A 448 -12.43 -11.78 -4.25
CA PHE A 448 -12.69 -11.08 -2.99
C PHE A 448 -11.97 -9.73 -3.01
N SER A 449 -12.18 -8.92 -1.97
CA SER A 449 -11.48 -7.65 -1.80
C SER A 449 -11.16 -7.44 -0.33
N ARG A 450 -9.99 -6.87 -0.05
CA ARG A 450 -9.57 -6.51 1.32
C ARG A 450 -9.41 -5.01 1.43
N PHE A 451 -9.70 -4.48 2.61
CA PHE A 451 -9.43 -3.09 2.94
C PHE A 451 -8.18 -3.05 3.82
N ILE A 452 -7.11 -2.44 3.31
CA ILE A 452 -5.79 -2.41 3.96
C ILE A 452 -5.37 -0.95 4.24
N PRO A 453 -4.59 -0.67 5.30
CA PRO A 453 -4.11 0.68 5.58
C PRO A 453 -3.12 1.16 4.50
N CYS A 454 -3.09 2.48 4.26
CA CYS A 454 -2.24 3.08 3.23
C CYS A 454 -0.73 3.00 3.50
N GLY A 455 -0.32 2.70 4.74
CA GLY A 455 1.07 2.60 5.17
C GLY A 455 1.65 1.18 5.15
N VAL A 456 0.82 0.15 4.92
CA VAL A 456 1.25 -1.26 4.95
C VAL A 456 1.81 -1.66 3.60
N TRP A 457 2.85 -2.49 3.61
CA TRP A 457 3.44 -3.00 2.38
C TRP A 457 2.54 -4.05 1.73
N GLU A 458 2.09 -3.76 0.51
CA GLU A 458 1.06 -4.54 -0.19
C GLU A 458 1.47 -6.00 -0.42
N ALA A 459 2.76 -6.32 -0.45
CA ALA A 459 3.28 -7.66 -0.77
C ALA A 459 2.79 -8.80 0.12
N VAL A 460 2.41 -8.54 1.37
CA VAL A 460 1.92 -9.60 2.29
C VAL A 460 0.48 -10.00 1.96
N HIS A 461 -0.32 -9.05 1.48
CA HIS A 461 -1.75 -9.25 1.28
C HIS A 461 -2.08 -10.25 0.17
N PRO A 462 -1.35 -10.34 -0.97
CA PRO A 462 -1.55 -11.38 -1.98
C PRO A 462 -1.69 -12.80 -1.42
N ILE A 463 -0.77 -13.21 -0.55
CA ILE A 463 -0.79 -14.55 0.05
C ILE A 463 -1.96 -14.67 1.01
N GLU A 464 -2.12 -13.69 1.90
CA GLU A 464 -3.19 -13.69 2.90
C GLU A 464 -4.59 -13.69 2.27
N GLY A 465 -4.71 -13.05 1.11
CA GLY A 465 -5.90 -13.05 0.28
C GLY A 465 -6.20 -14.44 -0.24
N LEU A 466 -5.23 -15.07 -0.90
CA LEU A 466 -5.38 -16.42 -1.44
C LEU A 466 -5.73 -17.44 -0.35
N LEU A 467 -5.08 -17.37 0.81
CA LEU A 467 -5.37 -18.27 1.94
C LEU A 467 -6.77 -18.05 2.53
N ALA A 468 -7.31 -16.84 2.43
CA ALA A 468 -8.65 -16.51 2.90
C ALA A 468 -9.75 -16.70 1.83
N ASN A 469 -9.38 -17.17 0.63
CA ASN A 469 -10.32 -17.39 -0.46
C ASN A 469 -11.15 -18.65 -0.21
N GLU A 470 -12.42 -18.45 0.10
CA GLU A 470 -13.40 -19.54 0.34
C GLU A 470 -14.05 -20.07 -0.95
N SER A 471 -13.72 -19.51 -2.12
CA SER A 471 -14.29 -19.97 -3.40
C SER A 471 -13.62 -21.24 -3.93
N ASP A 472 -14.29 -21.96 -4.83
CA ASP A 472 -13.75 -23.16 -5.48
C ASP A 472 -12.67 -22.81 -6.52
N VAL A 473 -12.62 -21.54 -6.94
CA VAL A 473 -11.57 -21.01 -7.82
C VAL A 473 -10.35 -20.74 -6.97
N GLN A 474 -9.31 -21.56 -7.10
CA GLN A 474 -8.06 -21.49 -6.34
C GLN A 474 -6.88 -21.16 -7.28
N PRO A 475 -6.58 -19.86 -7.49
CA PRO A 475 -5.48 -19.46 -8.36
C PRO A 475 -4.14 -19.94 -7.81
N SER A 476 -3.29 -20.44 -8.71
CA SER A 476 -1.89 -20.78 -8.41
C SER A 476 -0.93 -19.65 -8.78
N VAL A 477 -1.35 -18.74 -9.68
CA VAL A 477 -0.52 -17.64 -10.17
C VAL A 477 -1.06 -16.29 -9.72
N VAL A 478 -0.21 -15.46 -9.10
CA VAL A 478 -0.57 -14.08 -8.73
C VAL A 478 0.26 -13.06 -9.48
N HIS A 479 -0.42 -12.07 -10.02
CA HIS A 479 0.18 -10.89 -10.64
C HIS A 479 -0.13 -9.66 -9.78
N ALA A 480 0.91 -9.03 -9.23
CA ALA A 480 0.81 -7.79 -8.44
C ALA A 480 1.79 -6.74 -8.96
N ASP A 481 1.50 -5.46 -8.73
CA ASP A 481 2.37 -4.36 -9.17
C ASP A 481 3.71 -4.31 -8.40
N THR A 482 4.51 -3.27 -8.62
CA THR A 482 5.82 -3.13 -7.95
C THR A 482 5.73 -3.06 -6.42
N GLN A 483 4.61 -2.61 -5.85
CA GLN A 483 4.40 -2.60 -4.39
C GLN A 483 4.11 -4.00 -3.83
N GLY A 484 3.67 -4.93 -4.68
CA GLY A 484 3.56 -6.35 -4.33
C GLY A 484 4.89 -7.12 -4.34
N GLN A 485 6.01 -6.49 -4.69
CA GLN A 485 7.29 -7.20 -4.84
C GLN A 485 8.04 -7.36 -3.53
N SER A 486 8.27 -8.60 -3.11
CA SER A 486 9.01 -8.91 -1.88
C SER A 486 9.72 -10.26 -1.99
N PHE A 487 11.05 -10.28 -1.86
CA PHE A 487 11.81 -11.53 -1.92
C PHE A 487 11.41 -12.54 -0.82
N PRO A 488 11.24 -12.12 0.46
CA PRO A 488 10.76 -13.03 1.50
C PRO A 488 9.37 -13.58 1.20
N VAL A 489 8.44 -12.74 0.73
CA VAL A 489 7.07 -13.19 0.37
C VAL A 489 7.11 -14.14 -0.81
N PHE A 490 7.92 -13.90 -1.84
CA PHE A 490 8.06 -14.82 -2.98
C PHE A 490 8.61 -16.18 -2.55
N ALA A 491 9.57 -16.20 -1.63
CA ALA A 491 10.08 -17.45 -1.07
C ALA A 491 8.97 -18.20 -0.31
N LEU A 492 8.21 -17.51 0.55
CA LEU A 492 7.08 -18.10 1.28
C LEU A 492 5.97 -18.58 0.33
N ALA A 493 5.60 -17.79 -0.67
CA ALA A 493 4.61 -18.15 -1.67
C ALA A 493 4.99 -19.46 -2.38
N THR A 494 6.26 -19.58 -2.77
CA THR A 494 6.80 -20.81 -3.37
C THR A 494 6.64 -22.00 -2.42
N LEU A 495 6.94 -21.83 -1.13
CA LEU A 495 6.79 -22.89 -0.12
C LEU A 495 5.33 -23.28 0.12
N PHE A 496 4.39 -22.35 -0.05
CA PHE A 496 2.95 -22.62 -0.03
C PHE A 496 2.40 -23.20 -1.35
N GLY A 497 3.24 -23.33 -2.39
CA GLY A 497 2.84 -23.85 -3.70
C GLY A 497 2.18 -22.82 -4.63
N PHE A 498 2.28 -21.52 -4.32
CA PHE A 498 1.85 -20.42 -5.18
C PHE A 498 3.01 -19.91 -6.05
N ASP A 499 2.79 -19.75 -7.36
CA ASP A 499 3.74 -19.17 -8.30
C ASP A 499 3.48 -17.66 -8.49
N GLN A 500 4.24 -16.81 -7.80
CA GLN A 500 4.12 -15.36 -7.98
C GLN A 500 5.01 -14.87 -9.12
N ARG A 501 4.40 -14.44 -10.24
CA ARG A 501 5.13 -13.92 -11.41
C ARG A 501 4.95 -12.41 -11.58
N LYS A 502 6.06 -11.71 -11.84
CA LYS A 502 6.07 -10.25 -12.04
C LYS A 502 5.22 -9.83 -13.26
N PRO A 503 4.54 -8.66 -13.26
CA PRO A 503 3.78 -8.15 -14.41
C PRO A 503 4.60 -7.77 -15.65
N ALA A 504 5.92 -7.99 -15.65
CA ALA A 504 6.77 -7.77 -16.81
C ALA A 504 6.81 -8.99 -17.76
N GLU A 505 6.26 -10.14 -17.36
CA GLU A 505 6.22 -11.38 -18.16
C GLU A 505 4.92 -11.51 -18.98
N LEU A 506 4.38 -10.40 -19.47
CA LEU A 506 3.35 -10.41 -20.53
C LEU A 506 4.02 -10.74 -21.86
N GLY A 507 4.41 -12.00 -22.02
CA GLY A 507 5.12 -12.50 -23.18
C GLY A 507 5.19 -14.02 -23.22
N ASN A 508 4.10 -14.72 -22.94
CA ASN A 508 3.68 -16.01 -23.53
C ASN A 508 2.57 -16.61 -22.68
N LEU A 509 1.32 -16.31 -23.04
CA LEU A 509 0.25 -17.27 -22.89
C LEU A 509 0.20 -18.03 -24.21
N ASP A 510 0.40 -19.34 -24.13
CA ASP A 510 0.35 -20.28 -25.25
C ASP A 510 -1.01 -20.21 -25.98
N ALA A 511 -1.14 -19.27 -26.91
CA ALA A 511 -2.24 -19.20 -27.86
C ALA A 511 -2.13 -20.28 -28.96
N ALA A 512 -1.15 -21.20 -28.88
CA ALA A 512 -0.90 -22.21 -29.89
C ALA A 512 -1.43 -23.62 -29.55
N ALA A 513 -1.84 -23.88 -28.30
CA ALA A 513 -2.27 -25.24 -27.89
C ALA A 513 -3.79 -25.48 -27.93
N ALA A 514 -4.63 -24.44 -28.04
CA ALA A 514 -6.09 -24.57 -27.98
C ALA A 514 -6.81 -24.63 -29.35
N LEU A 515 -6.08 -24.73 -30.47
CA LEU A 515 -6.67 -24.78 -31.82
C LEU A 515 -6.04 -25.89 -32.67
N GLN A 516 -6.18 -27.14 -32.22
CA GLN A 516 -6.09 -28.31 -33.10
C GLN A 516 -7.48 -28.95 -33.19
N LEU A 517 -8.29 -28.42 -34.10
CA LEU A 517 -9.47 -29.14 -34.59
C LEU A 517 -8.99 -30.30 -35.50
N PRO A 518 -9.58 -31.50 -35.40
CA PRO A 518 -9.20 -32.62 -36.24
C PRO A 518 -9.49 -32.31 -37.72
N GLN A 519 -8.51 -32.54 -38.58
CA GLN A 519 -8.71 -32.54 -40.03
C GLN A 519 -9.49 -33.78 -40.43
N GLU A 520 -10.67 -33.59 -41.01
CA GLU A 520 -11.40 -34.62 -41.76
C GLU A 520 -11.26 -34.36 -43.29
N PRO A 521 -11.26 -35.40 -44.14
CA PRO A 521 -10.76 -35.32 -45.50
C PRO A 521 -11.81 -34.97 -46.56
N HIS A 522 -11.34 -34.27 -47.60
CA HIS A 522 -11.78 -34.22 -48.99
C HIS A 522 -13.26 -34.45 -49.35
N LEU A 523 -13.90 -33.42 -49.91
CA LEU A 523 -14.86 -33.57 -51.02
C LEU A 523 -14.61 -32.51 -52.10
N GLN A 524 -14.55 -33.00 -53.34
CA GLN A 524 -14.18 -32.31 -54.58
C GLN A 524 -15.33 -31.46 -55.17
N GLY A 525 -14.96 -30.33 -55.79
CA GLY A 525 -15.43 -29.92 -57.12
C GLY A 525 -16.73 -29.10 -57.24
N VAL A 526 -16.63 -27.86 -57.76
CA VAL A 526 -16.97 -27.45 -59.14
C VAL A 526 -16.99 -25.89 -59.23
N PRO A 527 -16.46 -25.26 -60.30
CA PRO A 527 -16.22 -23.82 -60.36
C PRO A 527 -17.20 -23.03 -61.25
N GLY A 528 -17.23 -21.70 -61.10
CA GLY A 528 -17.44 -20.78 -62.23
C GLY A 528 -18.33 -19.55 -61.97
N GLY A 529 -17.77 -18.35 -62.17
CA GLY A 529 -18.56 -17.14 -62.44
C GLY A 529 -17.99 -15.80 -61.90
N ARG A 530 -17.15 -15.14 -62.70
CA ARG A 530 -16.87 -13.67 -62.69
C ARG A 530 -17.40 -13.12 -64.04
N PRO A 531 -17.40 -11.79 -64.33
CA PRO A 531 -17.28 -10.57 -63.51
C PRO A 531 -18.33 -9.48 -63.90
N GLN A 532 -18.34 -8.30 -63.22
CA GLN A 532 -18.17 -6.99 -63.90
C GLN A 532 -18.07 -5.80 -62.93
N ARG A 533 -17.20 -4.84 -63.31
CA ARG A 533 -16.89 -3.56 -62.66
C ARG A 533 -17.85 -2.46 -63.12
N ALA A 534 -18.07 -1.45 -62.28
CA ALA A 534 -18.31 -0.07 -62.74
C ALA A 534 -17.78 0.95 -61.72
N HIS A 535 -17.15 2.01 -62.24
CA HIS A 535 -16.46 3.11 -61.57
C HIS A 535 -17.39 4.30 -61.27
N GLY A 536 -16.95 5.18 -60.35
CA GLY A 536 -17.34 6.60 -60.22
C GLY A 536 -17.70 6.97 -58.77
N GLY A 537 -17.10 7.94 -58.08
CA GLY A 537 -16.23 9.04 -58.48
C GLY A 537 -16.90 10.41 -58.17
N ALA A 538 -16.70 10.90 -56.94
CA ALA A 538 -16.70 12.29 -56.48
C ALA A 538 -17.94 13.22 -56.64
N ALA A 539 -18.37 13.84 -55.53
CA ALA A 539 -18.60 15.30 -55.40
C ALA A 539 -18.97 15.69 -53.96
N ALA A 540 -18.61 16.92 -53.58
CA ALA A 540 -18.53 17.43 -52.21
C ALA A 540 -19.58 18.51 -51.89
N LEU A 541 -19.82 18.71 -50.57
CA LEU A 541 -20.25 19.95 -49.86
C LEU A 541 -21.71 20.47 -50.07
N PRO A 542 -22.26 21.38 -49.22
CA PRO A 542 -21.73 22.06 -48.02
C PRO A 542 -22.68 22.14 -46.78
N ARG A 543 -22.12 22.76 -45.72
CA ARG A 543 -22.73 23.27 -44.47
C ARG A 543 -23.83 24.33 -44.68
N ARG A 544 -24.75 24.47 -43.70
CA ARG A 544 -25.36 25.75 -43.29
C ARG A 544 -25.79 25.77 -41.81
N SER A 545 -25.29 26.79 -41.10
CA SER A 545 -25.75 27.44 -39.86
C SER A 545 -27.16 28.06 -40.08
N GLY A 546 -27.99 28.43 -39.10
CA GLY A 546 -28.00 28.52 -37.63
C GLY A 546 -29.29 29.28 -37.22
N ALA A 547 -29.63 29.37 -35.92
CA ALA A 547 -30.35 30.51 -35.28
C ALA A 547 -30.71 30.19 -33.82
N ALA A 548 -30.55 31.19 -32.96
CA ALA A 548 -30.82 31.19 -31.52
C ALA A 548 -32.19 31.86 -31.21
N LEU A 549 -32.81 31.49 -30.08
CA LEU A 549 -33.72 32.34 -29.31
C LEU A 549 -33.63 31.95 -27.81
N ALA A 550 -33.79 32.96 -26.95
CA ALA A 550 -33.51 32.97 -25.52
C ALA A 550 -34.76 32.84 -24.62
N GLY A 551 -34.51 32.58 -23.33
CA GLY A 551 -35.43 32.65 -22.19
C GLY A 551 -35.43 31.34 -21.38
N ASP A 552 -35.48 31.24 -20.06
CA ASP A 552 -35.18 32.08 -18.88
C ASP A 552 -35.33 31.10 -17.68
N SER A 553 -34.63 31.36 -16.57
CA SER A 553 -34.89 30.89 -15.20
C SER A 553 -34.88 29.38 -14.84
N GLY A 554 -33.98 29.03 -13.90
CA GLY A 554 -34.30 28.20 -12.72
C GLY A 554 -34.26 26.67 -12.83
N ASP A 555 -33.09 26.06 -12.58
CA ASP A 555 -32.90 25.00 -11.55
C ASP A 555 -31.45 24.47 -11.59
N GLN A 556 -30.60 24.98 -10.70
CA GLN A 556 -29.30 24.38 -10.40
C GLN A 556 -29.48 23.36 -9.28
N GLN A 557 -29.99 22.17 -9.62
CA GLN A 557 -29.85 20.96 -8.81
C GLN A 557 -30.24 19.76 -9.68
N GLY A 558 -29.26 18.99 -10.16
CA GLY A 558 -29.53 17.71 -10.82
C GLY A 558 -28.62 17.37 -11.98
N ARG A 559 -27.34 17.09 -11.73
CA ARG A 559 -26.51 16.18 -12.54
C ARG A 559 -25.38 15.58 -11.70
N VAL A 560 -25.71 14.57 -10.87
CA VAL A 560 -24.74 13.58 -10.39
C VAL A 560 -25.37 12.22 -10.59
N LEU A 561 -25.31 11.72 -11.82
CA LEU A 561 -25.58 10.34 -12.17
C LEU A 561 -24.76 10.03 -13.41
N GLN A 562 -24.10 8.88 -13.37
CA GLN A 562 -23.22 8.28 -14.38
C GLN A 562 -21.73 8.67 -14.29
N ARG A 563 -20.97 7.81 -13.61
CA ARG A 563 -19.80 7.09 -14.17
C ARG A 563 -19.23 6.12 -13.12
N VAL A 564 -19.71 4.88 -13.15
CA VAL A 564 -18.90 3.73 -12.70
C VAL A 564 -18.32 3.15 -13.99
N LEU A 565 -17.06 3.49 -14.27
CA LEU A 565 -16.27 2.95 -15.38
C LEU A 565 -15.36 1.85 -14.83
N PRO A 566 -15.16 0.73 -15.55
CA PRO A 566 -14.16 -0.26 -15.17
C PRO A 566 -12.74 0.35 -15.21
N VAL A 567 -11.88 -0.14 -14.32
CA VAL A 567 -10.53 0.34 -13.96
C VAL A 567 -9.58 0.57 -15.16
N ALA A 568 -9.86 0.00 -16.33
CA ALA A 568 -9.05 0.18 -17.54
C ALA A 568 -9.10 1.59 -18.19
N LEU A 569 -10.13 2.41 -17.94
CA LEU A 569 -10.32 3.69 -18.64
C LEU A 569 -9.77 4.94 -17.92
N LEU A 570 -9.38 4.84 -16.65
CA LEU A 570 -8.92 6.01 -15.86
C LEU A 570 -7.45 6.39 -16.07
N ARG A 571 -6.63 5.52 -16.69
CA ARG A 571 -5.27 5.91 -17.14
C ARG A 571 -5.29 6.85 -18.34
N GLN A 572 -6.38 6.89 -19.11
CA GLN A 572 -6.42 7.57 -20.42
C GLN A 572 -6.61 9.10 -20.32
N GLN A 573 -7.07 9.65 -19.19
CA GLN A 573 -7.24 11.11 -19.02
C GLN A 573 -6.15 11.81 -18.19
N ARG A 574 -5.22 11.08 -17.55
CA ARG A 574 -4.15 11.69 -16.74
C ARG A 574 -2.79 11.80 -17.45
N GLY A 575 -2.65 11.26 -18.66
CA GLY A 575 -1.40 11.31 -19.45
C GLY A 575 -1.04 12.69 -20.03
N ASP A 576 -2.02 13.57 -20.22
CA ASP A 576 -1.83 14.82 -20.98
C ASP A 576 -1.57 16.10 -20.14
N ARG A 577 -1.28 15.97 -18.84
CA ARG A 577 -1.00 17.13 -17.96
C ARG A 577 0.42 17.22 -17.40
N ARG A 578 1.36 16.38 -17.85
CA ARG A 578 2.77 16.46 -17.42
C ARG A 578 3.66 16.90 -18.56
N GLN A 579 3.53 18.15 -18.99
CA GLN A 579 4.61 18.91 -19.62
C GLN A 579 4.25 20.41 -19.65
N ARG A 580 4.71 21.17 -18.64
CA ARG A 580 5.00 22.60 -18.80
C ARG A 580 6.26 22.96 -18.00
N PRO A 581 7.22 23.68 -18.60
CA PRO A 581 8.45 24.06 -17.94
C PRO A 581 8.25 25.25 -16.99
N ARG A 582 9.01 25.25 -15.89
CA ARG A 582 9.14 26.39 -14.97
C ARG A 582 9.78 27.57 -15.71
N ARG A 583 9.14 28.75 -15.66
CA ARG A 583 9.77 30.05 -15.97
C ARG A 583 9.77 30.90 -14.71
N ALA A 584 10.93 31.50 -14.46
CA ALA A 584 11.21 32.41 -13.36
C ALA A 584 10.65 33.83 -13.60
N GLY A 585 10.35 34.52 -12.49
CA GLY A 585 10.53 35.96 -12.32
C GLY A 585 9.38 36.89 -12.69
N LYS A 586 8.71 37.47 -11.68
CA LYS A 586 8.80 38.91 -11.39
C LYS A 586 8.09 39.26 -10.08
N ALA A 587 8.75 40.13 -9.32
CA ALA A 587 8.32 40.73 -8.08
C ALA A 587 7.07 41.61 -8.26
N HIS A 588 6.24 41.67 -7.22
CA HIS A 588 5.54 42.90 -6.85
C HIS A 588 5.51 43.01 -5.33
N GLN A 589 6.06 44.13 -4.87
CA GLN A 589 5.95 44.70 -3.54
C GLN A 589 4.48 45.06 -3.29
N ASP A 590 4.01 44.87 -2.05
CA ASP A 590 3.04 45.78 -1.44
C ASP A 590 3.34 45.89 0.05
N GLU A 591 3.73 47.10 0.44
CA GLU A 591 3.78 47.62 1.79
C GLU A 591 2.36 48.00 2.23
N HIS A 592 1.96 47.67 3.47
CA HIS A 592 1.56 48.69 4.44
C HIS A 592 1.26 48.12 5.84
N PRO A 593 1.49 48.90 6.92
CA PRO A 593 1.35 48.50 8.31
C PRO A 593 0.05 48.99 8.99
N ALA A 594 -0.26 48.33 10.11
CA ALA A 594 -0.86 48.81 11.37
C ALA A 594 -1.98 49.88 11.40
N GLY A 595 -3.08 49.55 12.09
CA GLY A 595 -4.03 50.49 12.68
C GLY A 595 -5.30 49.82 13.24
N GLU A 596 -5.35 49.60 14.57
CA GLU A 596 -6.54 49.23 15.37
C GLU A 596 -7.58 50.40 15.45
N PRO A 597 -8.67 50.32 16.26
CA PRO A 597 -9.79 49.36 16.32
C PRO A 597 -11.16 50.08 16.22
N GLY A 598 -12.29 49.35 16.13
CA GLY A 598 -13.62 49.97 16.29
C GLY A 598 -14.82 49.05 16.08
N ASP A 599 -15.44 48.67 17.20
CA ASP A 599 -16.85 48.42 17.52
C ASP A 599 -17.80 47.61 16.59
N LEU A 600 -18.42 46.61 17.24
CA LEU A 600 -19.56 45.75 16.89
C LEU A 600 -20.87 46.54 16.61
N PRO A 601 -21.94 45.92 16.05
CA PRO A 601 -22.68 44.79 16.66
C PRO A 601 -22.38 43.40 16.09
#